data_AF-A0A973QZ55-F1
#
_entry.id   AF-A0A973QZ55-F1
#
_cell.length_a   1.000
_cell.length_b   1.000
_cell.length_c   1.000
_cell.angle_alpha   90.00
_cell.angle_beta   90.00
_cell.angle_gamma   90.00
#
_symmetry.space_group_name_H-M   'P 1'
#
loop_
_entity.id
_entity.type
_entity.pdbx_description
1 polymer ?
#
loop_
_entity_poly.entity_id
_entity_poly.type
_entity_poly.pdbx_seq_one_letter_code
_entity_poly.pdbx_strand_id
1 'polypeptide(L)'
;MGRAPAGVRPYLELLRLDRPVGAWLLVVPGWIALGAIAGPRDGILLGLLLLVYGVLSRGAACGLNDVLDARFDAQVPRTAGRPVASGRLAAGWALVLCVVVGAAAPLVMGFWSVEAVVWAAAGAPLAAVYPYMKRVTHWPHVWLGITMNWAVPLVYVLLAGGLGDGGWVLYGALICWAVGTDVIYACQDREADVRAGVRSAAVLLGRRSRVLVGGVYAGCVVLLAWFGVVAGLGPLYWPGLCVVAGQLGWQVRRADPADVGACGRAFATNPLCGLLILVAVLAGRIGTLG
;
A
#
# COMPACT_ATOMS: atom_id res chain seq x y z
N MET A 1 20.95 8.33 -0.97
CA MET A 1 21.67 7.68 -2.10
C MET A 1 23.04 8.28 -2.39
N GLY A 2 23.20 9.61 -2.45
CA GLY A 2 24.49 10.27 -2.76
C GLY A 2 25.70 9.85 -1.91
N ARG A 3 25.46 9.44 -0.65
CA ARG A 3 26.49 9.06 0.33
C ARG A 3 26.68 7.54 0.51
N ALA A 4 25.89 6.70 -0.17
CA ALA A 4 26.05 5.24 -0.08
C ALA A 4 27.22 4.77 -0.97
N PRO A 5 28.03 3.78 -0.53
CA PRO A 5 29.11 3.23 -1.36
C PRO A 5 28.59 2.76 -2.73
N ALA A 6 29.37 2.98 -3.78
CA ALA A 6 28.97 2.69 -5.16
C ALA A 6 28.53 1.22 -5.36
N GLY A 7 29.19 0.27 -4.68
CA GLY A 7 28.83 -1.14 -4.75
C GLY A 7 27.51 -1.51 -4.05
N VAL A 8 27.05 -0.72 -3.08
CA VAL A 8 25.82 -1.00 -2.30
C VAL A 8 24.59 -0.33 -2.93
N ARG A 9 24.78 0.77 -3.65
CA ARG A 9 23.70 1.56 -4.26
C ARG A 9 22.73 0.73 -5.13
N PRO A 10 23.18 -0.16 -6.05
CA PRO A 10 22.27 -0.96 -6.87
C PRO A 10 21.31 -1.84 -6.04
N TYR A 11 21.77 -2.36 -4.91
CA TYR A 11 20.95 -3.18 -4.01
C TYR A 11 19.90 -2.35 -3.26
N LEU A 12 20.27 -1.15 -2.80
CA LEU A 12 19.33 -0.23 -2.15
C LEU A 12 18.25 0.26 -3.13
N GLU A 13 18.63 0.51 -4.39
CA GLU A 13 17.70 0.90 -5.46
C GLU A 13 16.75 -0.25 -5.83
N LEU A 14 17.27 -1.49 -5.89
CA LEU A 14 16.47 -2.68 -6.14
C LEU A 14 15.37 -2.84 -5.09
N LEU A 15 15.73 -2.69 -3.81
CA LEU A 15 14.81 -2.78 -2.67
C LEU A 15 14.00 -1.49 -2.43
N ARG A 16 14.10 -0.48 -3.30
CA ARG A 16 13.39 0.82 -3.22
C ARG A 16 13.62 1.59 -1.93
N LEU A 17 14.78 1.40 -1.29
CA LEU A 17 15.14 2.12 -0.08
C LEU A 17 15.47 3.60 -0.36
N ASP A 18 15.65 4.01 -1.62
CA ASP A 18 15.66 5.41 -2.05
C ASP A 18 14.28 6.08 -2.09
N ARG A 19 13.20 5.29 -2.23
CA ARG A 19 11.84 5.80 -2.47
C ARG A 19 10.88 5.24 -1.42
N PRO A 20 10.98 5.70 -0.16
CA PRO A 20 10.23 5.15 0.96
C PRO A 20 8.71 5.34 0.85
N VAL A 21 8.25 6.26 -0.01
CA VAL A 21 6.83 6.54 -0.28
C VAL A 21 6.03 5.26 -0.53
N GLY A 22 6.59 4.30 -1.27
CA GLY A 22 5.90 3.03 -1.55
C GLY A 22 5.79 2.11 -0.34
N ALA A 23 6.75 2.15 0.59
CA ALA A 23 6.71 1.35 1.82
C ALA A 23 5.66 1.92 2.79
N TRP A 24 5.49 3.25 2.83
CA TRP A 24 4.46 3.90 3.62
C TRP A 24 3.05 3.38 3.33
N LEU A 25 2.73 3.11 2.06
CA LEU A 25 1.42 2.57 1.67
C LEU A 25 1.16 1.14 2.17
N LEU A 26 2.20 0.39 2.54
CA LEU A 26 2.08 -0.95 3.12
C LEU A 26 2.09 -0.93 4.66
N VAL A 27 2.81 0.02 5.25
CA VAL A 27 2.97 0.15 6.71
C VAL A 27 1.77 0.85 7.36
N VAL A 28 1.32 1.97 6.78
CA VAL A 28 0.29 2.83 7.39
C VAL A 28 -1.03 2.10 7.64
N PRO A 29 -1.54 1.23 6.75
CA PRO A 29 -2.75 0.44 7.05
C PRO A 29 -2.64 -0.39 8.33
N GLY A 30 -1.49 -1.01 8.56
CA GLY A 30 -1.20 -1.75 9.79
C GLY A 30 -1.18 -0.83 11.01
N TRP A 31 -0.59 0.35 10.90
CA TRP A 31 -0.59 1.34 11.97
C TRP A 31 -1.98 1.93 12.25
N ILE A 32 -2.84 2.10 11.24
CA ILE A 32 -4.24 2.52 11.44
C ILE A 32 -4.99 1.46 12.26
N ALA A 33 -4.86 0.19 11.87
CA ALA A 33 -5.46 -0.92 12.62
C ALA A 33 -4.90 -0.98 14.06
N LEU A 34 -3.59 -0.84 14.21
CA LEU A 34 -2.92 -0.84 15.51
C LEU A 34 -3.39 0.31 16.39
N GLY A 35 -3.45 1.52 15.85
CA GLY A 35 -3.92 2.71 16.55
C GLY A 35 -5.37 2.58 17.01
N ALA A 36 -6.19 1.79 16.31
CA ALA A 36 -7.58 1.58 16.70
C ALA A 36 -7.75 0.61 17.89
N ILE A 37 -6.92 -0.44 17.98
CA ILE A 37 -7.19 -1.55 18.92
C ILE A 37 -6.09 -1.81 19.95
N ALA A 38 -4.86 -1.37 19.70
CA ALA A 38 -3.74 -1.71 20.58
C ALA A 38 -3.72 -0.86 21.86
N GLY A 39 -3.26 -1.47 22.95
CA GLY A 39 -2.79 -0.73 24.12
C GLY A 39 -1.43 -0.05 23.86
N PRO A 40 -1.00 0.92 24.71
CA PRO A 40 0.22 1.70 24.47
C PRO A 40 1.50 0.85 24.32
N ARG A 41 1.65 -0.20 25.13
CA ARG A 41 2.84 -1.07 25.13
C ARG A 41 2.93 -1.91 23.86
N ASP A 42 1.82 -2.57 23.51
CA ASP A 42 1.71 -3.44 22.34
C ASP A 42 1.86 -2.63 21.04
N GLY A 43 1.33 -1.40 21.04
CA GLY A 43 1.42 -0.48 19.92
C GLY A 43 2.84 -0.11 19.50
N ILE A 44 3.79 0.01 20.45
CA ILE A 44 5.17 0.38 20.10
C ILE A 44 5.89 -0.80 19.43
N LEU A 45 5.89 -1.98 20.06
CA LEU A 45 6.60 -3.14 19.53
C LEU A 45 6.00 -3.56 18.19
N LEU A 46 4.69 -3.81 18.14
CA LEU A 46 4.04 -4.28 16.91
C LEU A 46 4.12 -3.21 15.80
N GLY A 47 4.07 -1.92 16.14
CA GLY A 47 4.27 -0.82 15.19
C GLY A 47 5.66 -0.84 14.53
N LEU A 48 6.72 -1.09 15.30
CA LEU A 48 8.08 -1.25 14.78
C LEU A 48 8.23 -2.51 13.93
N LEU A 49 7.65 -3.63 14.36
CA LEU A 49 7.68 -4.87 13.58
C LEU A 49 6.97 -4.71 12.24
N LEU A 50 5.80 -4.06 12.21
CA LEU A 50 5.06 -3.75 10.98
C LEU A 50 5.84 -2.81 10.05
N LEU A 51 6.60 -1.86 10.59
CA LEU A 51 7.48 -0.99 9.81
C LEU A 51 8.55 -1.81 9.09
N VAL A 52 9.28 -2.66 9.81
CA VAL A 52 10.34 -3.48 9.23
C VAL A 52 9.74 -4.48 8.23
N TYR A 53 8.67 -5.16 8.60
CA TYR A 53 7.92 -6.06 7.71
C TYR A 53 7.51 -5.36 6.40
N GLY A 54 6.87 -4.20 6.48
CA GLY A 54 6.39 -3.46 5.31
C GLY A 54 7.54 -2.97 4.42
N VAL A 55 8.64 -2.49 5.00
CA VAL A 55 9.84 -2.09 4.23
C VAL A 55 10.45 -3.27 3.48
N LEU A 56 10.64 -4.41 4.16
CA LEU A 56 11.23 -5.61 3.56
C LEU A 56 10.30 -6.22 2.50
N SER A 57 9.01 -6.39 2.80
CA SER A 57 8.02 -6.93 1.86
C SER A 57 7.89 -6.06 0.61
N ARG A 58 7.84 -4.73 0.77
CA ARG A 58 7.80 -3.81 -0.37
C ARG A 58 9.04 -3.91 -1.23
N GLY A 59 10.22 -3.96 -0.60
CA GLY A 59 11.50 -4.06 -1.28
C GLY A 59 11.63 -5.34 -2.07
N ALA A 60 11.33 -6.49 -1.46
CA ALA A 60 11.35 -7.79 -2.11
C ALA A 60 10.38 -7.86 -3.30
N ALA A 61 9.12 -7.42 -3.11
CA ALA A 61 8.13 -7.40 -4.19
C ALA A 61 8.55 -6.51 -5.37
N CYS A 62 9.14 -5.34 -5.08
CA CYS A 62 9.61 -4.45 -6.14
C CYS A 62 10.82 -4.99 -6.88
N GLY A 63 11.79 -5.55 -6.15
CA GLY A 63 12.96 -6.15 -6.75
C GLY A 63 12.62 -7.37 -7.59
N LEU A 64 11.66 -8.19 -7.14
CA LEU A 64 11.17 -9.33 -7.92
C LEU A 64 10.54 -8.86 -9.24
N ASN A 65 9.72 -7.80 -9.21
CA ASN A 65 9.18 -7.22 -10.44
C ASN A 65 10.29 -6.71 -11.37
N ASP A 66 11.31 -6.02 -10.85
CA ASP A 66 12.44 -5.55 -11.66
C ASP A 66 13.23 -6.71 -12.31
N VAL A 67 13.33 -7.85 -11.64
CA VAL A 67 13.97 -9.06 -12.18
C VAL A 67 13.12 -9.64 -13.32
N LEU A 68 11.82 -9.78 -13.11
CA LEU A 68 10.90 -10.36 -14.09
C LEU A 68 10.72 -9.46 -15.33
N ASP A 69 10.68 -8.15 -15.12
CA ASP A 69 10.43 -7.16 -16.17
C ASP A 69 11.72 -6.60 -16.79
N ALA A 70 12.91 -7.07 -16.38
CA ALA A 70 14.20 -6.49 -16.75
C ALA A 70 14.38 -6.20 -18.25
N ARG A 71 13.95 -7.14 -19.11
CA ARG A 71 14.03 -6.99 -20.58
C ARG A 71 13.12 -5.90 -21.13
N PHE A 72 11.92 -5.76 -20.55
CA PHE A 72 10.97 -4.72 -20.93
C PHE A 72 11.41 -3.37 -20.37
N ASP A 73 11.85 -3.34 -19.11
CA ASP A 73 12.33 -2.14 -18.45
C ASP A 73 13.53 -1.53 -19.17
N ALA A 74 14.43 -2.34 -19.74
CA ALA A 74 15.56 -1.86 -20.54
C ALA A 74 15.14 -1.07 -21.79
N GLN A 75 13.92 -1.29 -22.30
CA GLN A 75 13.39 -0.62 -23.50
C GLN A 75 12.62 0.67 -23.18
N VAL A 76 12.33 0.94 -21.90
CA VAL A 76 11.50 2.08 -21.47
C VAL A 76 12.39 3.14 -20.82
N PRO A 77 12.47 4.38 -21.35
CA PRO A 77 13.40 5.40 -20.85
C PRO A 77 13.31 5.67 -19.33
N ARG A 78 12.09 5.60 -18.77
CA ARG A 78 11.84 5.80 -17.34
C ARG A 78 12.41 4.67 -16.45
N THR A 79 12.52 3.46 -16.96
CA THR A 79 12.90 2.26 -16.17
C THR A 79 14.19 1.59 -16.66
N ALA A 80 14.74 2.03 -17.78
CA ALA A 80 16.02 1.55 -18.32
C ALA A 80 17.20 1.74 -17.34
N GLY A 81 17.11 2.75 -16.47
CA GLY A 81 18.10 3.00 -15.42
C GLY A 81 18.03 2.05 -14.20
N ARG A 82 17.03 1.15 -14.10
CA ARG A 82 16.90 0.24 -12.95
C ARG A 82 18.11 -0.71 -12.85
N PRO A 83 18.50 -1.15 -11.65
CA PRO A 83 19.72 -1.95 -11.44
C PRO A 83 19.86 -3.18 -12.33
N VAL A 84 18.77 -3.96 -12.48
CA VAL A 84 18.77 -5.18 -13.29
C VAL A 84 18.70 -4.85 -14.79
N ALA A 85 17.79 -3.94 -15.18
CA ALA A 85 17.61 -3.53 -16.57
C ALA A 85 18.86 -2.89 -17.19
N SER A 86 19.61 -2.10 -16.41
CA SER A 86 20.86 -1.45 -16.82
C SER A 86 22.10 -2.36 -16.75
N GLY A 87 21.95 -3.61 -16.29
CA GLY A 87 23.07 -4.55 -16.13
C GLY A 87 23.99 -4.26 -14.93
N ARG A 88 23.69 -3.24 -14.10
CA ARG A 88 24.46 -2.92 -12.88
C ARG A 88 24.36 -4.02 -11.81
N LEU A 89 23.34 -4.86 -11.89
CA LEU A 89 23.16 -6.02 -11.03
C LEU A 89 22.72 -7.23 -11.85
N ALA A 90 23.41 -8.37 -11.68
CA ALA A 90 23.02 -9.60 -12.36
C ALA A 90 21.66 -10.10 -11.87
N ALA A 91 20.78 -10.50 -12.81
CA ALA A 91 19.41 -10.91 -12.51
C ALA A 91 19.34 -12.08 -11.51
N GLY A 92 20.27 -13.05 -11.58
CA GLY A 92 20.34 -14.17 -10.63
C GLY A 92 20.60 -13.71 -9.20
N TRP A 93 21.56 -12.79 -9.00
CA TRP A 93 21.84 -12.22 -7.68
C TRP A 93 20.69 -11.36 -7.15
N ALA A 94 20.07 -10.57 -8.03
CA ALA A 94 18.89 -9.79 -7.69
C ALA A 94 17.73 -10.69 -7.24
N LEU A 95 17.49 -11.81 -7.94
CA LEU A 95 16.47 -12.79 -7.56
C LEU A 95 16.74 -13.41 -6.18
N VAL A 96 17.97 -13.89 -5.95
CA VAL A 96 18.37 -14.46 -4.64
C VAL A 96 18.12 -13.46 -3.52
N LEU A 97 18.53 -12.20 -3.70
CA LEU A 97 18.29 -11.16 -2.71
C LEU A 97 16.79 -10.96 -2.45
N CYS A 98 15.97 -10.90 -3.50
CA CYS A 98 14.52 -10.71 -3.34
C CYS A 98 13.87 -11.88 -2.59
N VAL A 99 14.29 -13.12 -2.86
CA VAL A 99 13.79 -14.31 -2.15
C VAL A 99 14.21 -14.28 -0.69
N VAL A 100 15.49 -13.97 -0.40
CA VAL A 100 16.00 -13.89 0.98
C VAL A 100 15.29 -12.79 1.77
N VAL A 101 15.17 -11.59 1.20
CA VAL A 101 14.47 -10.47 1.86
C VAL A 101 12.98 -10.75 2.02
N GLY A 102 12.35 -11.35 1.01
CA GLY A 102 10.94 -11.74 1.05
C GLY A 102 10.64 -12.81 2.09
N ALA A 103 11.55 -13.78 2.28
CA ALA A 103 11.46 -14.78 3.33
C ALA A 103 11.76 -14.20 4.71
N ALA A 104 12.70 -13.26 4.82
CA ALA A 104 13.03 -12.59 6.07
C ALA A 104 11.91 -11.68 6.58
N ALA A 105 11.14 -11.03 5.69
CA ALA A 105 10.09 -10.09 6.04
C ALA A 105 9.07 -10.65 7.06
N PRO A 106 8.39 -11.79 6.83
CA PRO A 106 7.48 -12.35 7.83
C PRO A 106 8.18 -12.86 9.09
N LEU A 107 9.45 -13.30 9.01
CA LEU A 107 10.19 -13.81 10.18
C LEU A 107 10.44 -12.73 11.23
N VAL A 108 10.52 -11.45 10.83
CA VAL A 108 10.63 -10.35 11.80
C VAL A 108 9.42 -10.29 12.73
N MET A 109 8.25 -10.74 12.28
CA MET A 109 7.06 -10.82 13.14
C MET A 109 7.16 -11.91 14.22
N GLY A 110 8.16 -12.79 14.15
CA GLY A 110 8.44 -13.81 15.17
C GLY A 110 8.87 -13.22 16.52
N PHE A 111 9.33 -11.96 16.55
CA PHE A 111 9.52 -11.21 17.79
C PHE A 111 8.20 -10.90 18.53
N TRP A 112 7.05 -11.08 17.87
CA TRP A 112 5.72 -11.05 18.50
C TRP A 112 5.23 -12.46 18.82
N SER A 113 5.05 -13.31 17.80
CA SER A 113 4.62 -14.70 17.96
C SER A 113 4.82 -15.51 16.67
N VAL A 114 4.76 -16.84 16.77
CA VAL A 114 4.75 -17.73 15.58
C VAL A 114 3.52 -17.48 14.71
N GLU A 115 2.37 -17.23 15.33
CA GLU A 115 1.13 -16.87 14.62
C GLU A 115 1.31 -15.61 13.76
N ALA A 116 2.02 -14.59 14.26
CA ALA A 116 2.30 -13.38 13.51
C ALA A 116 3.15 -13.65 12.25
N VAL A 117 4.10 -14.58 12.32
CA VAL A 117 4.87 -15.03 11.15
C VAL A 117 3.96 -15.67 10.11
N VAL A 118 3.07 -16.57 10.54
CA VAL A 118 2.13 -17.26 9.64
C VAL A 118 1.21 -16.28 8.93
N TRP A 119 0.59 -15.35 9.68
CA TRP A 119 -0.27 -14.32 9.09
C TRP A 119 0.49 -13.37 8.17
N ALA A 120 1.71 -12.97 8.53
CA ALA A 120 2.56 -12.14 7.68
C ALA A 120 2.94 -12.83 6.37
N ALA A 121 3.23 -14.14 6.44
CA ALA A 121 3.57 -14.97 5.28
C ALA A 121 2.35 -15.24 4.39
N ALA A 122 1.14 -15.34 4.96
CA ALA A 122 -0.10 -15.56 4.21
C ALA A 122 -0.43 -14.43 3.21
N GLY A 123 0.12 -13.23 3.38
CA GLY A 123 0.01 -12.14 2.40
C GLY A 123 0.88 -12.35 1.15
N ALA A 124 1.94 -13.17 1.21
CA ALA A 124 2.88 -13.34 0.10
C ALA A 124 2.25 -14.01 -1.13
N PRO A 125 1.42 -15.08 -1.02
CA PRO A 125 0.68 -15.62 -2.16
C PRO A 125 -0.21 -14.58 -2.85
N LEU A 126 -0.88 -13.71 -2.10
CA LEU A 126 -1.71 -12.63 -2.67
C LEU A 126 -0.87 -11.66 -3.49
N ALA A 127 0.30 -11.27 -2.96
CA ALA A 127 1.25 -10.42 -3.67
C ALA A 127 1.82 -11.09 -4.93
N ALA A 128 2.11 -12.39 -4.88
CA ALA A 128 2.60 -13.15 -6.02
C ALA A 128 1.56 -13.26 -7.15
N VAL A 129 0.26 -13.30 -6.83
CA VAL A 129 -0.82 -13.35 -7.81
C VAL A 129 -1.08 -11.99 -8.48
N TYR A 130 -0.82 -10.87 -7.78
CA TYR A 130 -1.14 -9.52 -8.26
C TYR A 130 -0.64 -9.20 -9.69
N PRO A 131 0.61 -9.48 -10.10
CA PRO A 131 1.08 -9.19 -11.46
C PRO A 131 0.24 -9.86 -12.56
N TYR A 132 -0.32 -11.03 -12.27
CA TYR A 132 -1.16 -11.78 -13.21
C TYR A 132 -2.57 -11.19 -13.33
N MET A 133 -3.07 -10.52 -12.29
CA MET A 133 -4.42 -9.94 -12.27
C MET A 133 -4.64 -8.94 -13.40
N LYS A 134 -3.59 -8.19 -13.76
CA LYS A 134 -3.59 -7.23 -14.88
C LYS A 134 -3.83 -7.88 -16.25
N ARG A 135 -3.65 -9.19 -16.38
CA ARG A 135 -3.88 -9.94 -17.63
C ARG A 135 -5.27 -10.57 -17.68
N VAL A 136 -5.90 -10.80 -16.53
CA VAL A 136 -7.17 -11.54 -16.44
C VAL A 136 -8.37 -10.65 -16.17
N THR A 137 -8.23 -9.52 -15.48
CA THR A 137 -9.36 -8.65 -15.07
C THR A 137 -9.07 -7.17 -15.29
N HIS A 138 -10.11 -6.36 -15.47
CA HIS A 138 -10.03 -4.88 -15.46
C HIS A 138 -10.00 -4.30 -14.04
N TRP A 139 -10.09 -5.13 -13.00
CA TRP A 139 -10.11 -4.72 -11.60
C TRP A 139 -8.89 -5.17 -10.78
N PRO A 140 -7.65 -5.14 -11.31
CA PRO A 140 -6.47 -5.55 -10.54
C PRO A 140 -6.25 -4.66 -9.31
N HIS A 141 -6.80 -3.43 -9.33
CA HIS A 141 -6.80 -2.47 -8.24
C HIS A 141 -7.42 -3.03 -6.94
N VAL A 142 -8.47 -3.85 -7.06
CA VAL A 142 -9.13 -4.47 -5.89
C VAL A 142 -8.20 -5.51 -5.25
N TRP A 143 -7.57 -6.34 -6.08
CA TRP A 143 -6.59 -7.33 -5.63
C TRP A 143 -5.37 -6.67 -4.97
N LEU A 144 -4.90 -5.56 -5.56
CA LEU A 144 -3.85 -4.75 -4.95
C LEU A 144 -4.31 -4.21 -3.59
N GLY A 145 -5.54 -3.69 -3.50
CA GLY A 145 -6.09 -3.17 -2.25
C GLY A 145 -6.14 -4.23 -1.15
N ILE A 146 -6.56 -5.46 -1.47
CA ILE A 146 -6.53 -6.60 -0.54
C ILE A 146 -5.10 -6.86 -0.08
N THR A 147 -4.18 -6.98 -1.04
CA THR A 147 -2.78 -7.32 -0.75
C THR A 147 -2.06 -6.24 0.07
N MET A 148 -2.19 -4.97 -0.31
CA MET A 148 -1.50 -3.84 0.34
C MET A 148 -2.03 -3.55 1.75
N ASN A 149 -3.28 -3.92 2.05
CA ASN A 149 -3.87 -3.68 3.35
C ASN A 149 -3.87 -4.94 4.26
N TRP A 150 -3.13 -5.99 3.89
CA TRP A 150 -3.06 -7.26 4.64
C TRP A 150 -2.58 -7.11 6.09
N ALA A 151 -1.89 -6.02 6.42
CA ALA A 151 -1.52 -5.71 7.79
C ALA A 151 -2.75 -5.49 8.72
N VAL A 152 -3.92 -5.13 8.17
CA VAL A 152 -5.16 -4.97 8.96
C VAL A 152 -5.65 -6.31 9.54
N PRO A 153 -5.95 -7.36 8.73
CA PRO A 153 -6.36 -8.65 9.28
C PRO A 153 -5.29 -9.24 10.19
N LEU A 154 -4.00 -9.09 9.85
CA LEU A 154 -2.89 -9.52 10.70
C LEU A 154 -2.98 -8.89 12.10
N VAL A 155 -3.10 -7.56 12.19
CA VAL A 155 -3.14 -6.86 13.49
C VAL A 155 -4.37 -7.26 14.30
N TYR A 156 -5.53 -7.34 13.66
CA TYR A 156 -6.77 -7.74 14.33
C TYR A 156 -6.72 -9.17 14.86
N VAL A 157 -6.20 -10.12 14.08
CA VAL A 157 -6.08 -11.50 14.56
C VAL A 157 -5.13 -11.58 15.75
N LEU A 158 -3.99 -10.88 15.70
CA LEU A 158 -3.01 -10.91 16.78
C LEU A 158 -3.48 -10.29 18.09
N LEU A 159 -4.34 -9.26 18.03
CA LEU A 159 -4.76 -8.51 19.23
C LEU A 159 -6.18 -8.82 19.69
N ALA A 160 -7.05 -9.27 18.79
CA ALA A 160 -8.47 -9.52 19.07
C ALA A 160 -8.93 -10.96 18.74
N GLY A 161 -8.02 -11.84 18.28
CA GLY A 161 -8.34 -13.24 17.93
C GLY A 161 -9.14 -13.40 16.64
N GLY A 162 -9.41 -12.31 15.91
CA GLY A 162 -10.19 -12.28 14.69
C GLY A 162 -10.47 -10.85 14.23
N LEU A 163 -11.05 -10.69 13.04
CA LEU A 163 -11.36 -9.35 12.52
C LEU A 163 -12.53 -8.70 13.28
N GLY A 164 -13.58 -9.48 13.58
CA GLY A 164 -14.86 -8.91 14.02
C GLY A 164 -15.40 -7.85 13.05
N ASP A 165 -16.47 -7.16 13.45
CA ASP A 165 -17.08 -6.14 12.60
C ASP A 165 -16.12 -4.96 12.35
N GLY A 166 -15.40 -4.51 13.40
CA GLY A 166 -14.46 -3.41 13.30
C GLY A 166 -13.33 -3.68 12.30
N GLY A 167 -12.71 -4.85 12.34
CA GLY A 167 -11.62 -5.22 11.44
C GLY A 167 -12.07 -5.36 9.99
N TRP A 168 -13.24 -5.97 9.74
CA TRP A 168 -13.79 -6.09 8.39
C TRP A 168 -14.15 -4.74 7.78
N VAL A 169 -14.80 -3.87 8.54
CA VAL A 169 -15.18 -2.53 8.07
C VAL A 169 -13.94 -1.68 7.77
N LEU A 170 -12.94 -1.68 8.67
CA LEU A 170 -11.68 -0.95 8.42
C LEU A 170 -10.95 -1.50 7.19
N TYR A 171 -10.85 -2.82 7.06
CA TYR A 171 -10.17 -3.43 5.92
C TYR A 171 -10.85 -3.06 4.61
N GLY A 172 -12.18 -3.13 4.55
CA GLY A 172 -12.96 -2.65 3.40
C GLY A 172 -12.72 -1.18 3.08
N ALA A 173 -12.70 -0.31 4.10
CA ALA A 173 -12.44 1.11 3.93
C ALA A 173 -11.07 1.38 3.29
N LEU A 174 -10.03 0.70 3.77
CA LEU A 174 -8.66 0.87 3.28
C LEU A 174 -8.45 0.21 1.91
N ILE A 175 -9.20 -0.86 1.58
CA ILE A 175 -9.27 -1.39 0.22
C ILE A 175 -9.87 -0.34 -0.73
N CYS A 176 -10.97 0.31 -0.37
CA CYS A 176 -11.56 1.39 -1.19
C CYS A 176 -10.57 2.54 -1.42
N TRP A 177 -9.84 2.93 -0.37
CA TRP A 177 -8.78 3.94 -0.48
C TRP A 177 -7.65 3.50 -1.42
N ALA A 178 -7.17 2.26 -1.29
CA ALA A 178 -6.13 1.72 -2.15
C ALA A 178 -6.60 1.62 -3.61
N VAL A 179 -7.84 1.21 -3.87
CA VAL A 179 -8.43 1.15 -5.21
C VAL A 179 -8.42 2.53 -5.86
N GLY A 180 -8.96 3.56 -5.20
CA GLY A 180 -8.99 4.91 -5.80
C GLY A 180 -7.57 5.44 -6.04
N THR A 181 -6.66 5.20 -5.11
CA THR A 181 -5.25 5.60 -5.21
C THR A 181 -4.55 4.94 -6.40
N ASP A 182 -4.75 3.63 -6.58
CA ASP A 182 -4.13 2.89 -7.67
C ASP A 182 -4.76 3.20 -9.03
N VAL A 183 -6.06 3.53 -9.08
CA VAL A 183 -6.69 4.01 -10.32
C VAL A 183 -6.12 5.38 -10.73
N ILE A 184 -5.91 6.30 -9.78
CA ILE A 184 -5.23 7.58 -10.08
C ILE A 184 -3.81 7.32 -10.59
N TYR A 185 -3.09 6.38 -9.98
CA TYR A 185 -1.76 5.99 -10.44
C TYR A 185 -1.78 5.42 -11.86
N ALA A 186 -2.67 4.47 -12.14
CA ALA A 186 -2.80 3.82 -13.43
C ALA A 186 -3.21 4.77 -14.57
N CYS A 187 -3.86 5.90 -14.27
CA CYS A 187 -4.13 6.93 -15.27
C CYS A 187 -2.84 7.53 -15.87
N GLN A 188 -1.71 7.50 -15.14
CA GLN A 188 -0.42 8.00 -15.61
C GLN A 188 0.21 7.08 -16.67
N ASP A 189 0.01 5.78 -16.55
CA ASP A 189 0.60 4.76 -17.42
C ASP A 189 -0.39 4.28 -18.51
N ARG A 190 -1.59 4.89 -18.60
CA ARG A 190 -2.72 4.42 -19.43
C ARG A 190 -2.36 4.15 -20.89
N GLU A 191 -1.66 5.07 -21.55
CA GLU A 191 -1.33 4.90 -22.98
C GLU A 191 -0.37 3.73 -23.21
N ALA A 192 0.59 3.53 -22.28
CA ALA A 192 1.51 2.40 -22.33
C ALA A 192 0.76 1.09 -22.05
N ASP A 193 -0.14 1.10 -21.06
CA ASP A 193 -0.99 -0.04 -20.71
C ASP A 193 -1.90 -0.48 -21.87
N VAL A 194 -2.49 0.47 -22.61
CA VAL A 194 -3.28 0.17 -23.82
C VAL A 194 -2.42 -0.54 -24.86
N ARG A 195 -1.21 -0.03 -25.15
CA ARG A 195 -0.30 -0.65 -26.12
C ARG A 195 0.18 -2.03 -25.69
N ALA A 196 0.36 -2.24 -24.38
CA ALA A 196 0.79 -3.51 -23.81
C ALA A 196 -0.36 -4.52 -23.60
N GLY A 197 -1.60 -4.16 -23.92
CA GLY A 197 -2.77 -5.03 -23.71
C GLY A 197 -3.11 -5.27 -22.24
N VAL A 198 -2.69 -4.38 -21.35
CA VAL A 198 -2.95 -4.46 -19.91
C VAL A 198 -4.43 -4.14 -19.64
N ARG A 199 -5.07 -4.95 -18.80
CA ARG A 199 -6.44 -4.72 -18.34
C ARG A 199 -6.42 -3.96 -17.01
N SER A 200 -6.96 -2.75 -17.01
CA SER A 200 -7.14 -1.93 -15.81
C SER A 200 -8.39 -1.06 -15.92
N ALA A 201 -8.83 -0.48 -14.79
CA ALA A 201 -9.97 0.42 -14.78
C ALA A 201 -9.62 1.77 -15.47
N ALA A 202 -8.35 2.19 -15.42
CA ALA A 202 -7.85 3.33 -16.17
C ALA A 202 -7.96 3.11 -17.69
N VAL A 203 -7.61 1.91 -18.16
CA VAL A 203 -7.78 1.52 -19.58
C VAL A 203 -9.26 1.45 -19.94
N LEU A 204 -10.08 0.75 -19.14
CA LEU A 204 -11.49 0.51 -19.41
C LEU A 204 -12.35 1.79 -19.40
N LEU A 205 -12.13 2.68 -18.43
CA LEU A 205 -13.00 3.83 -18.18
C LEU A 205 -12.45 5.15 -18.74
N GLY A 206 -11.13 5.25 -18.95
CA GLY A 206 -10.47 6.47 -19.39
C GLY A 206 -10.83 7.69 -18.56
N ARG A 207 -11.45 8.72 -19.16
CA ARG A 207 -11.84 9.93 -18.41
C ARG A 207 -12.89 9.64 -17.32
N ARG A 208 -13.69 8.57 -17.47
CA ARG A 208 -14.66 8.14 -16.46
C ARG A 208 -14.00 7.51 -15.22
N SER A 209 -12.68 7.24 -15.24
CA SER A 209 -11.95 6.80 -14.04
C SER A 209 -12.09 7.79 -12.88
N ARG A 210 -12.22 9.10 -13.16
CA ARG A 210 -12.51 10.10 -12.11
C ARG A 210 -13.82 9.82 -11.36
N VAL A 211 -14.85 9.38 -12.06
CA VAL A 211 -16.16 9.03 -11.45
C VAL A 211 -16.02 7.80 -10.57
N LEU A 212 -15.32 6.77 -11.04
CA LEU A 212 -15.01 5.58 -10.24
C LEU A 212 -14.25 5.97 -8.97
N VAL A 213 -13.17 6.76 -9.10
CA VAL A 213 -12.37 7.23 -7.96
C VAL A 213 -13.24 7.99 -6.96
N GLY A 214 -14.10 8.89 -7.42
CA GLY A 214 -15.06 9.59 -6.57
C GLY A 214 -15.99 8.65 -5.82
N GLY A 215 -16.55 7.64 -6.50
CA GLY A 215 -17.42 6.64 -5.88
C GLY A 215 -16.73 5.78 -4.83
N VAL A 216 -15.53 5.26 -5.13
CA VAL A 216 -14.79 4.41 -4.17
C VAL A 216 -14.25 5.23 -2.99
N TYR A 217 -13.88 6.49 -3.18
CA TYR A 217 -13.50 7.37 -2.07
C TYR A 217 -14.70 7.78 -1.22
N ALA A 218 -15.87 8.01 -1.81
CA ALA A 218 -17.10 8.18 -1.03
C ALA A 218 -17.41 6.93 -0.20
N GLY A 219 -17.30 5.74 -0.80
CA GLY A 219 -17.42 4.46 -0.08
C GLY A 219 -16.40 4.31 1.04
N CYS A 220 -15.14 4.71 0.80
CA CYS A 220 -14.09 4.74 1.82
C CYS A 220 -14.50 5.62 3.02
N VAL A 221 -14.98 6.86 2.77
CA VAL A 221 -15.41 7.78 3.84
C VAL A 221 -16.60 7.21 4.62
N VAL A 222 -17.57 6.59 3.94
CA VAL A 222 -18.73 5.94 4.59
C VAL A 222 -18.28 4.76 5.46
N LEU A 223 -17.38 3.91 4.97
CA LEU A 223 -16.85 2.79 5.73
C LEU A 223 -15.98 3.26 6.90
N LEU A 224 -15.20 4.34 6.75
CA LEU A 224 -14.47 4.96 7.86
C LEU A 224 -15.44 5.54 8.91
N ALA A 225 -16.51 6.22 8.49
CA ALA A 225 -17.55 6.70 9.41
C ALA A 225 -18.17 5.53 10.20
N TRP A 226 -18.54 4.44 9.50
CA TRP A 226 -19.09 3.24 10.13
C TRP A 226 -18.06 2.61 11.08
N PHE A 227 -16.80 2.51 10.66
CA PHE A 227 -15.71 2.04 11.52
C PHE A 227 -15.62 2.85 12.81
N GLY A 228 -15.69 4.18 12.74
CA GLY A 228 -15.68 5.04 13.92
C GLY A 228 -16.81 4.73 14.91
N VAL A 229 -18.00 4.38 14.42
CA VAL A 229 -19.12 3.94 15.26
C VAL A 229 -18.86 2.57 15.90
N VAL A 230 -18.51 1.57 15.10
CA VAL A 230 -18.35 0.17 15.57
C VAL A 230 -17.13 0.02 16.49
N ALA A 231 -16.06 0.78 16.23
CA ALA A 231 -14.88 0.81 17.09
C ALA A 231 -15.06 1.72 18.33
N GLY A 232 -16.21 2.38 18.48
CA GLY A 232 -16.50 3.24 19.62
C GLY A 232 -15.56 4.44 19.74
N LEU A 233 -15.12 5.02 18.61
CA LEU A 233 -14.18 6.14 18.61
C LEU A 233 -14.84 7.42 19.16
N GLY A 234 -14.11 8.12 20.00
CA GLY A 234 -14.53 9.35 20.64
C GLY A 234 -14.70 10.54 19.68
N PRO A 235 -15.21 11.67 20.19
CA PRO A 235 -15.66 12.80 19.38
C PRO A 235 -14.56 13.44 18.51
N LEU A 236 -13.28 13.34 18.92
CA LEU A 236 -12.14 13.88 18.18
C LEU A 236 -11.89 13.16 16.85
N TYR A 237 -12.44 11.96 16.64
CA TYR A 237 -12.37 11.23 15.37
C TYR A 237 -13.05 11.98 14.22
N TRP A 238 -14.25 12.53 14.48
CA TRP A 238 -15.14 13.04 13.44
C TRP A 238 -14.61 14.26 12.68
N PRO A 239 -14.03 15.29 13.35
CA PRO A 239 -13.35 16.37 12.63
C PRO A 239 -12.18 15.86 11.78
N GLY A 240 -11.42 14.88 12.28
CA GLY A 240 -10.35 14.23 11.54
C GLY A 240 -10.86 13.53 10.28
N LEU A 241 -11.99 12.83 10.38
CA LEU A 241 -12.65 12.21 9.23
C LEU A 241 -13.12 13.25 8.19
N CYS A 242 -13.60 14.42 8.62
CA CYS A 242 -13.92 15.52 7.70
C CYS A 242 -12.68 16.02 6.93
N VAL A 243 -11.51 16.09 7.59
CA VAL A 243 -10.24 16.44 6.93
C VAL A 243 -9.85 15.38 5.89
N VAL A 244 -9.97 14.08 6.24
CA VAL A 244 -9.72 12.97 5.31
C VAL A 244 -10.66 13.06 4.09
N ALA A 245 -11.96 13.26 4.32
CA ALA A 245 -12.95 13.40 3.24
C ALA A 245 -12.64 14.60 2.33
N GLY A 246 -12.24 15.73 2.92
CA GLY A 246 -11.80 16.92 2.17
C GLY A 246 -10.57 16.64 1.30
N GLN A 247 -9.57 15.92 1.82
CA GLN A 247 -8.37 15.53 1.08
C GLN A 247 -8.68 14.58 -0.09
N LEU A 248 -9.51 13.56 0.14
CA LEU A 248 -9.95 12.65 -0.92
C LEU A 248 -10.79 13.39 -1.99
N GLY A 249 -11.68 14.28 -1.57
CA GLY A 249 -12.44 15.14 -2.48
C GLY A 249 -11.56 16.08 -3.30
N TRP A 250 -10.49 16.62 -2.70
CA TRP A 250 -9.48 17.39 -3.41
C TRP A 250 -8.74 16.54 -4.45
N GLN A 251 -8.35 15.31 -4.11
CA GLN A 251 -7.73 14.38 -5.07
C GLN A 251 -8.65 14.08 -6.25
N VAL A 252 -9.94 13.81 -6.02
CA VAL A 252 -10.92 13.57 -7.10
C VAL A 252 -11.04 14.76 -8.04
N ARG A 253 -11.03 15.99 -7.49
CA ARG A 253 -11.11 17.22 -8.30
C ARG A 253 -9.82 17.48 -9.07
N ARG A 254 -8.66 17.21 -8.48
CA ARG A 254 -7.35 17.55 -9.06
C ARG A 254 -6.77 16.46 -9.96
N ALA A 255 -7.05 15.19 -9.73
CA ALA A 255 -6.59 14.09 -10.57
C ALA A 255 -7.40 14.07 -11.88
N ASP A 256 -6.89 14.76 -12.90
CA ASP A 256 -7.43 14.64 -14.25
C ASP A 256 -6.87 13.40 -14.95
N PRO A 257 -7.70 12.40 -15.30
CA PRO A 257 -7.23 11.21 -16.03
C PRO A 257 -6.60 11.51 -17.40
N ALA A 258 -6.75 12.73 -17.92
CA ALA A 258 -6.09 13.18 -19.15
C ALA A 258 -4.77 13.95 -18.91
N ASP A 259 -4.43 14.28 -17.65
CA ASP A 259 -3.18 14.96 -17.29
C ASP A 259 -2.35 14.07 -16.35
N VAL A 260 -1.31 13.46 -16.92
CA VAL A 260 -0.33 12.61 -16.21
C VAL A 260 0.28 13.34 -15.00
N GLY A 261 0.61 14.62 -15.15
CA GLY A 261 1.19 15.42 -14.08
C GLY A 261 0.20 15.69 -12.96
N ALA A 262 -1.06 15.92 -13.28
CA ALA A 262 -2.13 16.09 -12.29
C ALA A 262 -2.39 14.81 -11.49
N CYS A 263 -2.46 13.65 -12.16
CA CYS A 263 -2.54 12.35 -11.50
C CYS A 263 -1.32 12.07 -10.63
N GLY A 264 -0.11 12.38 -11.11
CA GLY A 264 1.12 12.22 -10.34
C GLY A 264 1.15 13.06 -9.06
N ARG A 265 0.75 14.34 -9.14
CA ARG A 265 0.64 15.24 -7.97
C ARG A 265 -0.40 14.74 -6.96
N ALA A 266 -1.57 14.31 -7.43
CA ALA A 266 -2.60 13.75 -6.57
C ALA A 266 -2.11 12.48 -5.88
N PHE A 267 -1.52 11.54 -6.62
CA PHE A 267 -0.97 10.29 -6.09
C PHE A 267 0.07 10.54 -4.99
N ALA A 268 0.96 11.51 -5.18
CA ALA A 268 2.02 11.85 -4.24
C ALA A 268 1.50 12.30 -2.86
N THR A 269 0.23 12.70 -2.74
CA THR A 269 -0.39 13.09 -1.46
C THR A 269 -0.95 11.92 -0.65
N ASN A 270 -0.94 10.68 -1.16
CA ASN A 270 -1.51 9.53 -0.44
C ASN A 270 -0.80 9.17 0.87
N PRO A 271 0.53 9.27 1.02
CA PRO A 271 1.16 9.09 2.33
C PRO A 271 0.57 10.02 3.39
N LEU A 272 0.33 11.29 3.04
CA LEU A 272 -0.35 12.24 3.92
C LEU A 272 -1.79 11.79 4.22
N CYS A 273 -2.54 11.33 3.22
CA CYS A 273 -3.91 10.83 3.44
C CYS A 273 -3.95 9.67 4.44
N GLY A 274 -3.04 8.70 4.30
CA GLY A 274 -2.92 7.60 5.26
C GLY A 274 -2.59 8.09 6.68
N LEU A 275 -1.67 9.05 6.81
CA LEU A 275 -1.34 9.66 8.10
C LEU A 275 -2.51 10.45 8.70
N LEU A 276 -3.31 11.14 7.89
CA LEU A 276 -4.52 11.84 8.34
C LEU A 276 -5.54 10.84 8.91
N ILE A 277 -5.72 9.68 8.27
CA ILE A 277 -6.59 8.61 8.80
C ILE A 277 -6.03 8.10 10.13
N LEU A 278 -4.74 7.82 10.22
CA LEU A 278 -4.09 7.37 11.45
C LEU A 278 -4.27 8.38 12.59
N VAL A 279 -4.01 9.66 12.34
CA VAL A 279 -4.17 10.73 13.33
C VAL A 279 -5.62 10.85 13.78
N ALA A 280 -6.59 10.76 12.86
CA ALA A 280 -8.01 10.78 13.22
C ALA A 280 -8.36 9.61 14.15
N VAL A 281 -7.91 8.39 13.82
CA VAL A 281 -8.12 7.19 14.65
C VAL A 281 -7.49 7.35 16.03
N LEU A 282 -6.23 7.77 16.11
CA LEU A 282 -5.53 7.99 17.38
C LEU A 282 -6.22 9.07 18.21
N ALA A 283 -6.64 10.17 17.61
CA ALA A 283 -7.38 11.24 18.28
C ALA A 283 -8.72 10.73 18.84
N GLY A 284 -9.43 9.90 18.07
CA GLY A 284 -10.65 9.22 18.52
C GLY A 284 -10.44 8.30 19.71
N ARG A 285 -9.24 7.78 19.91
CA ARG A 285 -8.89 6.93 21.06
C ARG A 285 -8.53 7.72 22.32
N ILE A 286 -8.27 9.02 22.20
CA ILE A 286 -8.01 9.91 23.35
C ILE A 286 -9.32 10.02 24.14
N GLY A 287 -9.43 9.26 25.23
CA GLY A 287 -10.61 9.20 26.09
C GLY A 287 -11.32 7.83 26.15
N THR A 288 -10.98 6.90 25.25
CA THR A 288 -11.44 5.50 25.31
C THR A 288 -10.38 4.56 25.93
N LEU A 289 -9.21 5.11 26.27
CA LEU A 289 -8.07 4.40 26.88
C LEU A 289 -8.10 4.45 28.43
N GLY A 290 -9.29 4.66 29.01
CA GLY A 290 -9.53 4.64 30.46
C GLY A 290 -9.76 3.24 31.00
#